data_AF-A0A838IW11-F1
#
_entry.id   AF-A0A838IW11-F1
#
_cell.length_a   1.000
_cell.length_b   1.000
_cell.length_c   1.000
_cell.angle_alpha   90.00
_cell.angle_beta   90.00
_cell.angle_gamma   90.00
#
_symmetry.space_group_name_H-M   'P 1'
#
loop_
_entity.id
_entity.type
_entity.pdbx_description
1 polymer ?
#
loop_
_entity_poly.entity_id
_entity_poly.type
_entity_poly.pdbx_seq_one_letter_code
_entity_poly.pdbx_strand_id
1 'polypeptide(L)'
;MDDSLRAFGRAGLRLAPPESERAMRYDAGDAMVTLMRNADVPTYVELGVADAGVVGKDVLLETGARVYEPADLGFAACRLSLVRPRGATGTVERVATKYPRLATEYLRRIGSSAEVVKLTGNVELACLTGLADAVVDVVQTGETLRANGLEEVDVILRSSARFVVNRAALKLRGDVLRPLIAALRDLPGAR
;
A
#
# COMPACT_ATOMS: atom_id res chain seq x y z
N MET A 1 11.47 -2.69 2.21
CA MET A 1 12.19 -3.97 2.03
C MET A 1 12.80 -4.43 3.35
N ASP A 2 13.65 -3.61 3.97
CA ASP A 2 14.36 -3.96 5.20
C ASP A 2 13.46 -4.36 6.35
N ASP A 3 12.36 -3.64 6.58
CA ASP A 3 11.37 -3.99 7.61
C ASP A 3 10.74 -5.36 7.35
N SER A 4 10.49 -5.70 6.08
CA SER A 4 9.98 -7.01 5.68
C SER A 4 10.99 -8.11 5.96
N LEU A 5 12.25 -7.93 5.56
CA LEU A 5 13.33 -8.90 5.83
C LEU A 5 13.50 -9.13 7.35
N ARG A 6 13.46 -8.06 8.14
CA ARG A 6 13.50 -8.15 9.61
C ARG A 6 12.30 -8.89 10.19
N ALA A 7 11.09 -8.59 9.71
CA ALA A 7 9.87 -9.25 10.17
C ALA A 7 9.90 -10.76 9.86
N PHE A 8 10.26 -11.13 8.63
CA PHE A 8 10.41 -12.53 8.24
C PHE A 8 11.48 -13.24 9.06
N GLY A 9 12.64 -12.61 9.27
CA GLY A 9 13.70 -13.19 10.10
C GLY A 9 13.26 -13.45 11.54
N ARG A 10 12.47 -12.55 12.14
CA ARG A 10 11.86 -12.75 13.48
C ARG A 10 10.79 -13.85 13.47
N ALA A 11 10.09 -14.03 12.36
CA ALA A 11 9.10 -15.08 12.17
C ALA A 11 9.71 -16.44 11.76
N GLY A 12 11.04 -16.55 11.74
CA GLY A 12 11.75 -17.79 11.45
C GLY A 12 12.04 -18.05 9.96
N LEU A 13 11.72 -17.12 9.06
CA LEU A 13 12.04 -17.20 7.63
C LEU A 13 13.23 -16.28 7.31
N ARG A 14 14.42 -16.85 7.14
CA ARG A 14 15.65 -16.09 6.91
C ARG A 14 15.83 -15.85 5.42
N LEU A 15 15.58 -14.61 5.01
CA LEU A 15 15.76 -14.16 3.63
C LEU A 15 17.04 -13.34 3.53
N ALA A 16 18.01 -13.82 2.75
CA ALA A 16 19.18 -13.03 2.39
C ALA A 16 18.74 -11.77 1.60
N PRO A 17 19.41 -10.62 1.76
CA PRO A 17 19.18 -9.46 0.90
C PRO A 17 19.68 -9.74 -0.53
N PRO A 18 19.20 -9.00 -1.55
CA PRO A 18 19.72 -9.15 -2.91
C PRO A 18 21.18 -8.71 -2.99
N GLU A 19 21.99 -9.41 -3.80
CA GLU A 19 23.39 -9.01 -4.08
C GLU A 19 23.47 -7.71 -4.89
N SER A 20 22.40 -7.35 -5.61
CA SER A 20 22.31 -6.16 -6.44
C SER A 20 20.98 -5.46 -6.26
N GLU A 21 21.00 -4.13 -6.19
CA GLU A 21 19.79 -3.29 -6.19
C GLU A 21 18.97 -3.40 -7.48
N ARG A 22 19.56 -3.93 -8.57
CA ARG A 22 18.86 -4.20 -9.83
C ARG A 22 18.23 -5.59 -9.90
N ALA A 23 18.38 -6.42 -8.87
CA ALA A 23 17.79 -7.74 -8.83
C ALA A 23 16.26 -7.64 -8.81
N MET A 24 15.60 -8.22 -9.81
CA MET A 24 14.13 -8.33 -9.83
C MET A 24 13.66 -9.63 -9.18
N ARG A 25 14.52 -10.66 -9.20
CA ARG A 25 14.20 -12.01 -8.73
C ARG A 25 15.50 -12.70 -8.30
N TYR A 26 15.52 -13.27 -7.10
CA TYR A 26 16.72 -13.94 -6.56
C TYR A 26 16.35 -15.00 -5.52
N ASP A 27 17.21 -16.01 -5.39
CA ASP A 27 17.11 -17.00 -4.32
C ASP A 27 17.63 -16.40 -3.02
N ALA A 28 16.79 -16.37 -1.98
CA ALA A 28 17.12 -15.81 -0.67
C ALA A 28 17.39 -16.91 0.39
N GLY A 29 17.54 -18.17 -0.02
CA GLY A 29 17.72 -19.33 0.85
C GLY A 29 16.40 -20.04 1.10
N ASP A 30 15.66 -19.62 2.13
CA ASP A 30 14.41 -20.28 2.51
C ASP A 30 13.28 -20.06 1.51
N ALA A 31 13.40 -19.04 0.66
CA ALA A 31 12.43 -18.72 -0.37
C ALA A 31 13.06 -18.00 -1.55
N MET A 32 12.38 -18.12 -2.69
CA MET A 32 12.64 -17.29 -3.85
C MET A 32 11.94 -15.93 -3.64
N VAL A 33 12.68 -14.81 -3.77
CA VAL A 33 12.13 -13.45 -3.59
C VAL A 33 12.07 -12.70 -4.91
N THR A 34 10.91 -12.09 -5.19
CA THR A 34 10.72 -11.19 -6.34
C THR A 34 10.50 -9.78 -5.83
N LEU A 35 11.28 -8.82 -6.33
CA LEU A 35 11.16 -7.40 -6.00
C LEU A 35 10.37 -6.70 -7.11
N MET A 36 9.31 -6.00 -6.73
CA MET A 36 8.44 -5.28 -7.64
C MET A 36 7.84 -4.06 -6.96
N ARG A 37 7.17 -3.20 -7.73
CA ARG A 37 6.47 -2.05 -7.16
C ARG A 37 5.27 -2.54 -6.34
N ASN A 38 4.96 -1.82 -5.27
CA ASN A 38 3.86 -2.14 -4.35
C ASN A 38 2.53 -2.38 -5.10
N ALA A 39 2.26 -1.60 -6.15
CA ALA A 39 1.06 -1.71 -6.98
C ALA A 39 0.93 -3.03 -7.76
N ASP A 40 2.05 -3.71 -8.03
CA ASP A 40 2.09 -4.94 -8.82
C ASP A 40 1.92 -6.21 -7.94
N VAL A 41 2.23 -6.11 -6.64
CA VAL A 41 2.18 -7.25 -5.68
C VAL A 41 0.83 -7.96 -5.65
N PRO A 42 -0.34 -7.27 -5.54
CA PRO A 42 -1.62 -7.96 -5.46
C PRO A 42 -1.89 -8.87 -6.66
N THR A 43 -1.54 -8.42 -7.87
CA THR A 43 -1.72 -9.18 -9.11
C THR A 43 -0.91 -10.46 -9.10
N TYR A 44 0.37 -10.39 -8.71
CA TYR A 44 1.26 -11.56 -8.69
C TYR A 44 0.82 -12.60 -7.66
N VAL A 45 0.32 -12.15 -6.51
CA VAL A 45 -0.20 -13.05 -5.47
C VAL A 45 -1.56 -13.60 -5.86
N GLU A 46 -2.49 -12.80 -6.40
CA GLU A 46 -3.81 -13.29 -6.81
C GLU A 46 -3.70 -14.35 -7.92
N LEU A 47 -2.83 -14.13 -8.91
CA LEU A 47 -2.61 -15.07 -10.01
C LEU A 47 -1.77 -16.29 -9.63
N GLY A 48 -1.24 -16.36 -8.40
CA GLY A 48 -0.44 -17.48 -7.92
C GLY A 48 0.97 -17.56 -8.51
N VAL A 49 1.45 -16.46 -9.12
CA VAL A 49 2.86 -16.34 -9.55
C VAL A 49 3.78 -16.27 -8.33
N ALA A 50 3.30 -15.62 -7.26
CA ALA A 50 3.91 -15.67 -5.94
C ALA A 50 2.92 -16.31 -4.94
N ASP A 51 3.43 -17.18 -4.06
CA ASP A 51 2.62 -17.83 -3.02
C ASP A 51 2.11 -16.82 -1.99
N ALA A 52 2.90 -15.78 -1.70
CA ALA A 52 2.62 -14.72 -0.75
C ALA A 52 3.32 -13.42 -1.13
N GLY A 53 2.96 -12.31 -0.49
CA GLY A 53 3.54 -10.99 -0.71
C GLY A 53 3.37 -10.04 0.46
N VAL A 54 4.10 -8.93 0.43
CA VAL A 54 3.96 -7.81 1.36
C VAL A 54 3.49 -6.60 0.57
N VAL A 55 2.37 -5.99 0.99
CA VAL A 55 1.72 -4.91 0.26
C VAL A 55 0.99 -3.96 1.20
N GLY A 56 0.94 -2.68 0.86
CA GLY A 56 0.18 -1.69 1.64
C GLY A 56 -1.32 -1.94 1.62
N LYS A 57 -2.00 -1.71 2.76
CA LYS A 57 -3.47 -1.85 2.85
C LYS A 57 -4.20 -0.94 1.88
N ASP A 58 -3.70 0.26 1.65
CA ASP A 58 -4.18 1.22 0.65
C ASP A 58 -4.18 0.61 -0.76
N VAL A 59 -3.11 -0.08 -1.16
CA VAL A 59 -3.01 -0.74 -2.47
C VAL A 59 -3.96 -1.93 -2.56
N LEU A 60 -4.08 -2.74 -1.50
CA LEU A 60 -5.04 -3.85 -1.48
C LEU A 60 -6.48 -3.36 -1.64
N LEU A 61 -6.83 -2.31 -0.89
CA LEU A 61 -8.14 -1.70 -0.95
C LEU A 61 -8.38 -0.95 -2.26
N GLU A 62 -7.36 -0.44 -2.96
CA GLU A 62 -7.55 0.15 -4.28
C GLU A 62 -7.75 -0.91 -5.35
N THR A 63 -6.88 -1.94 -5.37
CA THR A 63 -6.91 -3.00 -6.39
C THR A 63 -8.10 -3.94 -6.26
N GLY A 64 -8.62 -4.14 -5.05
CA GLY A 64 -9.72 -5.09 -4.82
C GLY A 64 -9.31 -6.55 -5.03
N ALA A 65 -8.01 -6.84 -4.89
CA ALA A 65 -7.44 -8.15 -5.17
C ALA A 65 -8.01 -9.25 -4.27
N ARG A 66 -8.24 -10.43 -4.84
CA ARG A 66 -8.87 -11.57 -4.16
C ARG A 66 -7.85 -12.49 -3.49
N VAL A 67 -7.06 -11.92 -2.58
CA VAL A 67 -6.07 -12.63 -1.77
C VAL A 67 -6.58 -12.90 -0.35
N TYR A 68 -5.89 -13.76 0.41
CA TYR A 68 -6.03 -13.76 1.87
C TYR A 68 -5.09 -12.73 2.48
N GLU A 69 -5.57 -12.02 3.49
CA GLU A 69 -4.81 -11.00 4.23
C GLU A 69 -4.67 -11.44 5.70
N PRO A 70 -3.82 -12.42 6.00
CA PRO A 70 -3.78 -13.01 7.33
C PRO A 70 -3.11 -12.15 8.41
N ALA A 71 -2.24 -11.19 8.09
CA ALA A 71 -1.53 -10.41 9.11
C ALA A 71 -1.29 -8.95 8.71
N ASP A 72 -1.54 -8.03 9.65
CA ASP A 72 -0.96 -6.68 9.62
C ASP A 72 0.45 -6.73 10.19
N LEU A 73 1.44 -6.21 9.46
CA LEU A 73 2.84 -6.26 9.87
C LEU A 73 3.27 -5.09 10.75
N GLY A 74 2.40 -4.09 10.94
CA GLY A 74 2.62 -3.00 11.89
C GLY A 74 3.64 -1.93 11.48
N PHE A 75 4.31 -2.07 10.33
CA PHE A 75 5.24 -1.09 9.77
C PHE A 75 4.73 -0.46 8.48
N ALA A 76 5.49 0.51 7.95
CA ALA A 76 5.11 1.33 6.79
C ALA A 76 3.74 2.01 6.97
N ALA A 77 3.46 2.48 8.19
CA ALA A 77 2.22 3.16 8.51
C ALA A 77 2.09 4.46 7.70
N CYS A 78 0.92 4.65 7.09
CA CYS A 78 0.54 5.86 6.40
C CYS A 78 -0.97 6.07 6.51
N ARG A 79 -1.44 7.20 5.99
CA ARG A 79 -2.86 7.52 5.85
C ARG A 79 -3.14 7.93 4.43
N LEU A 80 -4.22 7.45 3.85
CA LEU A 80 -4.73 8.00 2.59
C LEU A 80 -5.59 9.20 2.95
N SER A 81 -5.24 10.38 2.46
CA SER A 81 -5.89 11.63 2.85
C SER A 81 -6.33 12.44 1.65
N LEU A 82 -7.43 13.18 1.82
CA LEU A 82 -7.76 14.30 0.94
C LEU A 82 -6.85 15.47 1.32
N VAL A 83 -6.15 16.04 0.35
CA VAL A 83 -5.16 17.10 0.52
C VAL A 83 -5.49 18.25 -0.41
N ARG A 84 -5.34 19.48 0.08
CA ARG A 84 -5.60 20.73 -0.68
C ARG A 84 -4.48 21.75 -0.46
N PRO A 85 -4.37 22.79 -1.30
CA PRO A 85 -3.59 23.97 -0.96
C PRO A 85 -4.04 24.55 0.38
N ARG A 86 -3.09 24.99 1.20
CA ARG A 86 -3.35 25.51 2.54
C ARG A 86 -4.28 26.72 2.48
N GLY A 87 -5.35 26.68 3.26
CA GLY A 87 -6.35 27.76 3.29
C GLY A 87 -7.22 27.83 2.03
N ALA A 88 -7.19 26.81 1.16
CA ALA A 88 -8.09 26.73 0.03
C ALA A 88 -9.55 26.73 0.52
N THR A 89 -10.34 27.66 -0.01
CA THR A 89 -11.78 27.76 0.23
C THR A 89 -12.53 27.40 -1.05
N GLY A 90 -13.82 27.08 -0.91
CA GLY A 90 -14.66 26.72 -2.06
C GLY A 90 -14.73 25.22 -2.33
N THR A 91 -15.62 24.90 -3.28
CA THR A 91 -15.97 23.55 -3.69
C THR A 91 -14.77 22.84 -4.33
N VAL A 92 -14.64 21.54 -4.06
CA VAL A 92 -13.73 20.67 -4.80
C VAL A 92 -14.49 20.14 -5.99
N GLU A 93 -14.14 20.59 -7.20
CA GLU A 93 -14.74 20.12 -8.45
C GLU A 93 -13.95 18.97 -9.05
N ARG A 94 -12.63 18.91 -8.79
CA ARG A 94 -11.75 17.86 -9.29
C ARG A 94 -10.76 17.36 -8.25
N VAL A 95 -10.62 16.03 -8.19
CA VAL A 95 -9.68 15.31 -7.33
C VAL A 95 -8.71 14.50 -8.19
N ALA A 96 -7.41 14.78 -8.10
CA ALA A 96 -6.38 13.96 -8.73
C ALA A 96 -5.83 12.89 -7.78
N THR A 97 -5.60 11.68 -8.26
CA THR A 97 -5.18 10.57 -7.38
C THR A 97 -4.58 9.38 -8.14
N LYS A 98 -3.72 8.60 -7.46
CA LYS A 98 -3.37 7.24 -7.90
C LYS A 98 -4.35 6.16 -7.42
N TYR A 99 -5.35 6.54 -6.62
CA TYR A 99 -6.35 5.69 -5.98
C TYR A 99 -7.78 6.04 -6.44
N PRO A 100 -8.09 5.95 -7.73
CA PRO A 100 -9.38 6.40 -8.25
C PRO A 100 -10.57 5.69 -7.63
N ARG A 101 -10.47 4.41 -7.28
CA ARG A 101 -11.58 3.66 -6.67
C ARG A 101 -11.86 4.17 -5.26
N LEU A 102 -10.84 4.28 -4.43
CA LEU A 102 -10.97 4.79 -3.06
C LEU A 102 -11.40 6.26 -3.02
N ALA A 103 -10.87 7.09 -3.91
CA ALA A 103 -11.30 8.48 -4.02
C ALA A 103 -12.77 8.59 -4.44
N THR A 104 -13.21 7.81 -5.44
CA THR A 104 -14.61 7.79 -5.88
C THR A 104 -15.54 7.34 -4.74
N GLU A 105 -15.16 6.30 -4.00
CA GLU A 105 -15.93 5.81 -2.85
C GLU A 105 -16.03 6.86 -1.74
N TYR A 106 -14.92 7.52 -1.43
CA TYR A 106 -14.87 8.63 -0.47
C TYR A 106 -15.78 9.79 -0.89
N LEU A 107 -15.68 10.26 -2.14
CA LEU A 107 -16.48 11.37 -2.64
C LEU A 107 -17.98 11.07 -2.60
N ARG A 108 -18.37 9.84 -2.98
CA ARG A 108 -19.76 9.37 -2.85
C ARG A 108 -20.24 9.39 -1.39
N ARG A 109 -19.39 8.95 -0.45
CA ARG A 109 -19.72 8.93 0.99
C ARG A 109 -20.01 10.32 1.55
N ILE A 110 -19.30 11.34 1.06
CA ILE A 110 -19.49 12.73 1.51
C ILE A 110 -20.49 13.52 0.64
N GLY A 111 -21.15 12.88 -0.33
CA GLY A 111 -22.11 13.52 -1.24
C GLY A 111 -21.47 14.50 -2.23
N SER A 112 -20.17 14.38 -2.50
CA SER A 112 -19.46 15.24 -3.47
C SER A 112 -19.57 14.68 -4.88
N SER A 113 -19.83 15.56 -5.85
CA SER A 113 -19.86 15.25 -7.29
C SER A 113 -18.53 15.52 -7.99
N ALA A 114 -17.43 15.70 -7.26
CA ALA A 114 -16.14 16.00 -7.84
C ALA A 114 -15.67 14.94 -8.85
N GLU A 115 -15.08 15.38 -9.95
CA GLU A 115 -14.47 14.53 -10.96
C GLU A 115 -13.19 13.89 -10.40
N VAL A 116 -13.00 12.60 -10.63
CA VAL A 116 -11.77 11.89 -10.25
C VAL A 116 -10.85 11.75 -11.46
N VAL A 117 -9.66 12.34 -11.37
CA VAL A 117 -8.60 12.24 -12.38
C VAL A 117 -7.52 11.28 -11.92
N LYS A 118 -7.35 10.18 -12.65
CA LYS A 118 -6.30 9.20 -12.35
C LYS A 118 -4.92 9.71 -12.79
N LEU A 119 -3.96 9.63 -11.87
CA LEU A 119 -2.54 9.88 -12.12
C LEU A 119 -1.71 8.63 -11.82
N THR A 120 -0.54 8.54 -12.43
CA THR A 120 0.42 7.44 -12.23
C THR A 120 1.58 7.80 -11.29
N GLY A 121 1.75 9.09 -10.97
CA GLY A 121 2.76 9.62 -10.05
C GLY A 121 2.70 11.15 -9.95
N ASN A 122 3.53 11.73 -9.09
CA ASN A 122 3.61 13.18 -8.83
C ASN A 122 2.25 13.82 -8.55
N VAL A 123 1.48 13.20 -7.66
CA VAL A 123 0.09 13.58 -7.42
C VAL A 123 0.01 14.99 -6.81
N GLU A 124 0.95 15.35 -5.93
CA GLU A 124 0.99 16.66 -5.28
C GLU A 124 1.15 17.82 -6.27
N LEU A 125 1.78 17.58 -7.42
CA LEU A 125 1.93 18.56 -8.49
C LEU A 125 0.58 18.96 -9.10
N ALA A 126 -0.44 18.10 -9.01
CA ALA A 126 -1.76 18.39 -9.58
C ALA A 126 -2.41 19.62 -8.92
N CYS A 127 -2.29 19.76 -7.60
CA CYS A 127 -2.75 20.95 -6.88
C CYS A 127 -1.95 22.19 -7.26
N LEU A 128 -0.63 22.06 -7.40
CA LEU A 128 0.27 23.19 -7.68
C LEU A 128 0.13 23.74 -9.10
N THR A 129 -0.33 22.92 -10.04
CA THR A 129 -0.49 23.27 -11.46
C THR A 129 -1.91 23.66 -11.83
N GLY A 130 -2.87 23.57 -10.89
CA GLY A 130 -4.29 23.77 -11.17
C GLY A 130 -4.93 22.62 -11.94
N LEU A 131 -4.27 21.46 -12.05
CA LEU A 131 -4.87 20.26 -12.65
C LEU A 131 -6.04 19.76 -11.81
N ALA A 132 -5.99 19.90 -10.48
CA ALA A 132 -7.07 19.52 -9.57
C ALA A 132 -7.13 20.44 -8.33
N ASP A 133 -8.32 20.60 -7.74
CA ASP A 133 -8.53 21.43 -6.54
C ASP A 133 -8.08 20.73 -5.25
N ALA A 134 -8.04 19.40 -5.32
CA ALA A 134 -7.60 18.52 -4.25
C ALA A 134 -6.92 17.29 -4.82
N VAL A 135 -6.16 16.61 -3.98
CA VAL A 135 -5.61 15.30 -4.28
C VAL A 135 -5.99 14.29 -3.22
N VAL A 136 -6.08 13.03 -3.61
CA VAL A 136 -6.14 11.90 -2.67
C VAL A 136 -4.84 11.13 -2.80
N ASP A 137 -3.99 11.17 -1.77
CA ASP A 137 -2.73 10.44 -1.77
C ASP A 137 -2.33 10.00 -0.35
N VAL A 138 -1.33 9.10 -0.29
CA VAL A 138 -0.77 8.61 0.96
C VAL A 138 0.14 9.64 1.60
N VAL A 139 -0.04 9.82 2.90
CA VAL A 139 0.72 10.74 3.73
C VAL A 139 1.36 9.97 4.88
N GLN A 140 2.66 10.17 5.07
CA GLN A 140 3.42 9.61 6.19
C GLN A 140 3.65 10.66 7.28
N THR A 141 4.69 11.48 7.17
CA THR A 141 4.96 12.57 8.13
C THR A 141 4.19 13.86 7.78
N GLY A 142 3.78 14.00 6.52
CA GLY A 142 3.18 15.22 5.98
C GLY A 142 4.19 16.33 5.69
N GLU A 143 5.49 16.07 5.81
CA GLU A 143 6.54 17.06 5.52
C GLU A 143 6.50 17.52 4.07
N THR A 144 6.37 16.59 3.12
CA THR A 144 6.23 16.90 1.68
C THR A 144 5.06 17.85 1.42
N LEU A 145 3.93 17.64 2.09
CA LEU A 145 2.76 18.51 1.94
C LEU A 145 3.06 19.91 2.47
N ARG A 146 3.59 20.01 3.69
CA ARG A 146 3.93 21.31 4.31
C ARG A 146 4.94 22.11 3.49
N ALA A 147 5.96 21.44 2.95
CA ALA A 147 6.98 22.06 2.11
C ALA A 147 6.42 22.67 0.82
N ASN A 148 5.30 22.14 0.32
CA ASN A 148 4.63 22.60 -0.90
C ASN A 148 3.37 23.44 -0.62
N GLY A 149 3.18 23.92 0.62
CA GLY A 149 2.01 24.73 0.97
C GLY A 149 0.68 23.96 0.89
N LEU A 150 0.72 22.64 1.04
CA LEU A 150 -0.46 21.77 1.08
C LEU A 150 -0.83 21.39 2.53
N GLU A 151 -2.08 21.00 2.74
CA GLU A 151 -2.58 20.49 4.01
C GLU A 151 -3.58 19.34 3.83
N GLU A 152 -3.64 18.46 4.82
CA GLU A 152 -4.64 17.40 4.89
C GLU A 152 -5.96 17.95 5.38
N VAL A 153 -7.02 17.70 4.61
CA VAL A 153 -8.39 18.14 4.91
C VAL A 153 -9.17 17.04 5.60
N ASP A 154 -9.01 15.79 5.14
CA ASP A 154 -9.63 14.63 5.77
C ASP A 154 -8.77 13.38 5.59
N VAL A 155 -8.83 12.47 6.56
CA VAL A 155 -8.18 11.16 6.52
C VAL A 155 -9.20 10.11 6.09
N ILE A 156 -9.03 9.59 4.88
CA ILE A 156 -9.95 8.64 4.25
C ILE A 156 -9.81 7.25 4.87
N LEU A 157 -8.56 6.78 5.03
CA LEU A 157 -8.24 5.53 5.72
C LEU A 157 -6.80 5.53 6.24
N ARG A 158 -6.54 4.62 7.19
CA ARG A 158 -5.19 4.30 7.67
C ARG A 158 -4.68 3.03 6.98
N SER A 159 -3.41 3.02 6.61
CA SER A 159 -2.76 1.90 5.94
C SER A 159 -1.45 1.52 6.63
N SER A 160 -1.09 0.26 6.49
CA SER A 160 0.14 -0.36 6.96
C SER A 160 0.51 -1.49 5.99
N ALA A 161 1.72 -2.02 6.11
CA ALA A 161 2.12 -3.21 5.38
C ALA A 161 1.30 -4.43 5.84
N ARG A 162 0.76 -5.18 4.88
CA ARG A 162 0.00 -6.40 5.08
C ARG A 162 0.75 -7.57 4.47
N PHE A 163 0.78 -8.70 5.17
CA PHE A 163 1.16 -9.97 4.59
C PHE A 163 -0.07 -10.58 3.91
N VAL A 164 0.06 -10.90 2.63
CA VAL A 164 -1.00 -11.48 1.81
C VAL A 164 -0.58 -12.81 1.22
N VAL A 165 -1.54 -13.70 1.01
CA VAL A 165 -1.29 -15.08 0.58
C VAL A 165 -2.29 -15.46 -0.51
N ASN A 166 -1.80 -16.16 -1.53
CA ASN A 166 -2.64 -16.76 -2.54
C ASN A 166 -3.53 -17.86 -1.92
N ARG A 167 -4.80 -17.90 -2.31
CA ARG A 167 -5.78 -18.81 -1.71
C ARG A 167 -5.48 -20.29 -1.99
N ALA A 168 -4.96 -20.61 -3.17
CA ALA A 168 -4.57 -21.97 -3.53
C ALA A 168 -3.23 -22.35 -2.88
N ALA A 169 -2.26 -21.43 -2.85
CA ALA A 169 -0.98 -21.66 -2.18
C ALA A 169 -1.18 -22.00 -0.68
N LEU A 170 -2.09 -21.31 0.02
CA LEU A 170 -2.38 -21.62 1.43
C LEU A 170 -2.93 -23.04 1.64
N LYS A 171 -3.63 -23.60 0.65
CA LYS A 171 -4.13 -24.98 0.70
C LYS A 171 -3.04 -25.99 0.38
N LEU A 172 -2.23 -25.71 -0.64
CA LEU A 172 -1.20 -26.63 -1.16
C LEU A 172 0.09 -26.63 -0.33
N ARG A 173 0.43 -25.49 0.27
CA ARG A 173 1.66 -25.26 1.06
C ARG A 173 1.33 -24.88 2.51
N GLY A 174 0.22 -25.40 3.04
CA GLY A 174 -0.27 -25.07 4.38
C GLY A 174 0.75 -25.34 5.48
N ASP A 175 1.56 -26.39 5.33
CA ASP A 175 2.56 -26.79 6.32
C ASP A 175 3.69 -25.75 6.47
N VAL A 176 3.98 -24.99 5.42
CA VAL A 176 4.98 -23.90 5.43
C VAL A 176 4.32 -22.56 5.78
N LEU A 177 3.18 -22.26 5.17
CA LEU A 177 2.56 -20.94 5.27
C LEU A 177 1.84 -20.71 6.61
N ARG A 178 1.22 -21.73 7.21
CA ARG A 178 0.47 -21.55 8.47
C ARG A 178 1.37 -21.22 9.67
N PRO A 179 2.51 -21.91 9.89
CA PRO A 179 3.44 -21.52 10.95
C PRO A 179 3.99 -20.12 10.75
N LEU A 180 4.36 -19.76 9.51
CA LEU A 180 4.83 -18.42 9.19
C LEU A 180 3.77 -17.34 9.49
N ILE A 181 2.51 -17.58 9.10
CA ILE A 181 1.40 -16.68 9.40
C ILE A 181 1.23 -16.50 10.91
N ALA A 182 1.27 -17.59 11.68
CA ALA A 182 1.15 -17.52 13.14
C ALA A 182 2.28 -16.67 13.73
N ALA A 183 3.53 -16.95 13.34
CA ALA A 183 4.69 -16.21 13.82
C ALA A 183 4.66 -14.72 13.42
N LEU A 184 4.16 -14.38 12.23
CA LEU A 184 4.02 -12.99 11.79
C LEU A 184 2.94 -12.23 12.58
N ARG A 185 1.85 -12.89 12.97
CA ARG A 185 0.78 -12.30 13.80
C ARG A 185 1.24 -11.98 15.22
N ASP A 186 2.17 -12.77 15.73
CA ASP A 186 2.69 -12.61 17.08
C ASP A 186 3.82 -11.57 17.17
N LEU A 187 4.20 -10.94 16.05
CA LEU A 187 5.23 -9.89 16.05
C LEU A 187 4.76 -8.64 16.80
N PRO A 188 5.64 -8.00 17.59
CA PRO A 188 5.30 -6.74 18.26
C PRO A 188 4.86 -5.67 17.25
N GLY A 189 3.65 -5.14 17.43
CA GLY A 189 3.05 -4.13 16.55
C GLY A 189 2.18 -4.69 15.42
N ALA A 190 2.17 -6.01 15.20
CA ALA A 190 1.16 -6.67 14.38
C ALA A 190 -0.21 -6.57 15.05
N ARG A 191 -1.28 -6.42 14.25
CA ARG A 191 -2.67 -6.26 14.73
C ARG A 191 -3.68 -7.00 13.85
#